data_AF-A0A938GXH7-F1
#
_entry.id   AF-A0A938GXH7-F1
#
_cell.length_a   1.000
_cell.length_b   1.000
_cell.length_c   1.000
_cell.angle_alpha   90.00
_cell.angle_beta   90.00
_cell.angle_gamma   90.00
#
_symmetry.space_group_name_H-M   'P 1'
#
loop_
_entity.id
_entity.type
_entity.pdbx_description
1 polymer ?
#
loop_
_entity_poly.entity_id
_entity_poly.type
_entity_poly.pdbx_seq_one_letter_code
_entity_poly.pdbx_strand_id
1 'polypeptide(L)'
;MPRRSRSQLRPPVPGPATCATVLIAVTGESPAVLTETVWALARENPPVLPARVIVVTTTVGAARLQAELLAPSPAFAGRSPWQALRDTLLAGRADADRLLALEDARVITGPAGPDGCARRLDDLRTRADNDAAADFILEQVRAITANADTRLV
;
A
#
# COMPACT_ATOMS: atom_id res chain seq x y z
N MET A 1 -20.55 -52.96 -23.42
CA MET A 1 -20.33 -51.50 -23.32
C MET A 1 -19.86 -51.17 -21.90
N PRO A 2 -18.56 -50.95 -21.62
CA PRO A 2 -18.12 -50.63 -20.26
C PRO A 2 -18.30 -49.13 -19.99
N ARG A 3 -18.94 -48.79 -18.85
CA ARG A 3 -19.09 -47.42 -18.38
C ARG A 3 -17.72 -46.88 -17.95
N ARG A 4 -17.25 -45.81 -18.60
CA ARG A 4 -16.03 -45.09 -18.22
C ARG A 4 -16.19 -44.49 -16.83
N SER A 5 -15.37 -44.92 -15.89
CA SER A 5 -15.23 -44.33 -14.56
C SER A 5 -14.77 -42.87 -14.72
N ARG A 6 -15.61 -41.92 -14.32
CA ARG A 6 -15.23 -40.51 -14.21
C ARG A 6 -14.37 -40.38 -12.96
N SER A 7 -13.05 -40.37 -13.16
CA SER A 7 -12.09 -39.91 -12.15
C SER A 7 -12.50 -38.51 -11.70
N GLN A 8 -12.97 -38.39 -10.45
CA GLN A 8 -13.22 -37.09 -9.84
C GLN A 8 -11.85 -36.43 -9.60
N LEU A 9 -11.52 -35.44 -10.43
CA LEU A 9 -10.39 -34.54 -10.20
C LEU A 9 -10.64 -33.81 -8.88
N ARG A 10 -9.91 -34.23 -7.85
CA ARG A 10 -9.85 -33.53 -6.57
C ARG A 10 -9.36 -32.09 -6.86
N PRO A 11 -10.00 -31.04 -6.31
CA PRO A 11 -9.50 -29.69 -6.49
C PRO A 11 -8.07 -29.59 -5.92
N PRO A 12 -7.17 -28.80 -6.54
CA PRO A 12 -5.82 -28.64 -6.03
C PRO A 12 -5.91 -28.10 -4.60
N VAL A 13 -5.18 -28.75 -3.69
CA VAL A 13 -4.96 -28.24 -2.33
C VAL A 13 -4.28 -26.89 -2.50
N PRO A 14 -4.83 -25.78 -1.95
CA PRO A 14 -4.13 -24.50 -1.98
C PRO A 14 -2.76 -24.72 -1.33
N GLY A 15 -1.68 -24.31 -2.00
CA GLY A 15 -0.36 -24.25 -1.40
C GLY A 15 -0.41 -23.38 -0.12
N PRO A 16 0.61 -23.46 0.75
CA PRO A 16 0.62 -22.67 1.99
C PRO A 16 0.30 -21.21 1.67
N ALA A 17 -0.67 -20.64 2.38
CA ALA A 17 -1.01 -19.23 2.24
C ALA A 17 0.27 -18.42 2.53
N THR A 18 0.87 -17.85 1.49
CA THR A 18 2.08 -17.05 1.66
C THR A 18 1.66 -15.79 2.40
N CYS A 19 2.12 -15.64 3.64
CA CYS A 19 1.86 -14.46 4.45
C CYS A 19 2.31 -13.22 3.66
N ALA A 20 1.37 -12.39 3.22
CA ALA A 20 1.67 -11.22 2.41
C ALA A 20 2.08 -10.08 3.35
N THR A 21 3.27 -9.53 3.14
CA THR A 21 3.67 -8.31 3.87
C THR A 21 3.02 -7.10 3.22
N VAL A 22 2.38 -6.24 4.01
CA VAL A 22 1.79 -4.98 3.59
C VAL A 22 2.47 -3.87 4.37
N LEU A 23 2.95 -2.83 3.68
CA LEU A 23 3.41 -1.60 4.31
C LEU A 23 2.24 -0.62 4.34
N ILE A 24 1.88 -0.13 5.51
CA ILE A 24 1.02 1.05 5.65
C ILE A 24 1.87 2.25 6.08
N ALA A 25 1.81 3.32 5.32
CA ALA A 25 2.57 4.53 5.61
C ALA A 25 1.64 5.73 5.66
N VAL A 26 1.77 6.53 6.71
CA VAL A 26 1.09 7.82 6.82
C VAL A 26 2.02 8.89 6.32
N THR A 27 1.62 9.64 5.28
CA THR A 27 2.47 10.68 4.69
C THR A 27 1.80 12.04 4.71
N GLY A 28 2.57 13.07 5.07
CA GLY A 28 2.20 14.47 4.88
C GLY A 28 2.60 14.99 3.50
N GLU A 29 3.13 16.21 3.45
CA GLU A 29 3.53 16.89 2.21
C GLU A 29 4.87 16.43 1.61
N SER A 30 5.58 15.50 2.25
CA SER A 30 6.88 15.00 1.77
C SER A 30 6.81 13.53 1.37
N PRO A 31 6.40 13.19 0.13
CA PRO A 31 6.29 11.81 -0.33
C PRO A 31 7.60 11.02 -0.32
N ALA A 32 8.76 11.69 -0.34
CA ALA A 32 10.08 11.05 -0.36
C ALA A 32 10.30 10.09 0.82
N VAL A 33 9.64 10.32 1.96
CA VAL A 33 9.70 9.43 3.12
C VAL A 33 9.26 8.00 2.77
N LEU A 34 8.35 7.80 1.80
CA LEU A 34 7.96 6.47 1.33
C LEU A 34 9.13 5.75 0.67
N THR A 35 9.86 6.44 -0.22
CA THR A 35 10.99 5.85 -0.92
C THR A 35 12.14 5.53 0.04
N GLU A 36 12.40 6.40 1.02
CA GLU A 36 13.40 6.17 2.06
C GLU A 36 13.04 4.97 2.94
N THR A 37 11.78 4.89 3.37
CA THR A 37 11.29 3.79 4.22
C THR A 37 11.39 2.45 3.49
N VAL A 38 10.94 2.39 2.23
CA VAL A 38 11.02 1.16 1.43
C VAL A 38 12.47 0.77 1.15
N TRP A 39 13.35 1.74 0.87
CA TRP A 39 14.78 1.49 0.71
C TRP A 39 15.42 0.93 1.97
N ALA A 40 15.10 1.49 3.15
CA ALA A 40 15.60 1.01 4.44
C ALA A 40 15.10 -0.42 4.72
N LEU A 41 13.80 -0.69 4.56
CA LEU A 41 13.21 -2.01 4.73
C LEU A 41 13.84 -3.07 3.82
N ALA A 42 14.16 -2.72 2.58
CA ALA A 42 14.84 -3.61 1.64
C ALA A 42 16.28 -3.96 2.05
N ARG A 43 16.87 -3.23 3.01
CA ARG A 43 18.24 -3.42 3.52
C ARG A 43 18.29 -4.06 4.90
N GLU A 44 17.13 -4.35 5.50
CA GLU A 44 17.04 -5.12 6.73
C GLU A 44 17.61 -6.54 6.56
N ASN A 45 17.83 -7.23 7.69
CA ASN A 45 18.28 -8.61 7.70
C ASN A 45 17.33 -9.50 8.52
N PRO A 46 16.40 -10.26 7.89
CA PRO A 46 16.22 -10.39 6.44
C PRO A 46 15.55 -9.17 5.78
N PRO A 47 15.76 -8.92 4.46
CA PRO A 47 15.10 -7.84 3.74
C PRO A 47 13.57 -7.93 3.81
N VAL A 48 12.93 -6.78 4.02
CA VAL A 48 11.48 -6.65 3.98
C VAL A 48 11.07 -5.94 2.69
N LEU A 49 10.51 -6.70 1.75
CA LEU A 49 9.90 -6.19 0.52
C LEU A 49 8.39 -6.43 0.59
N PRO A 50 7.59 -5.41 0.95
CA PRO A 50 6.14 -5.55 0.99
C PRO A 50 5.57 -5.95 -0.37
N ALA A 51 4.54 -6.79 -0.38
CA ALA A 51 3.77 -7.07 -1.58
C ALA A 51 2.97 -5.83 -2.01
N ARG A 52 2.40 -5.13 -1.03
CA ARG A 52 1.55 -3.94 -1.19
C ARG A 52 2.06 -2.80 -0.33
N VAL A 53 1.93 -1.58 -0.84
CA VAL A 53 2.23 -0.34 -0.13
C VAL A 53 0.99 0.53 -0.17
N ILE A 54 0.46 0.85 1.01
CA ILE A 54 -0.76 1.63 1.20
C ILE A 54 -0.36 2.95 1.84
N VAL A 55 -0.75 4.04 1.19
CA VAL A 55 -0.49 5.40 1.70
C VAL A 55 -1.77 5.95 2.30
N VAL A 56 -1.71 6.39 3.55
CA VAL A 56 -2.76 7.17 4.20
C VAL A 56 -2.30 8.62 4.29
N THR A 57 -3.11 9.57 3.82
CA THR A 57 -2.68 10.96 3.70
C THR A 57 -3.87 11.93 3.62
N THR A 58 -3.63 13.23 3.62
CA THR A 58 -4.64 14.27 3.35
C THR A 58 -4.83 14.48 1.84
N THR A 59 -5.81 15.28 1.44
CA THR A 59 -5.98 15.65 0.01
C THR A 59 -4.72 16.33 -0.54
N VAL A 60 -4.10 17.21 0.23
CA VAL A 60 -2.86 17.90 -0.16
C VAL A 60 -1.72 16.91 -0.31
N GLY A 61 -1.53 16.00 0.65
CA GLY A 61 -0.49 14.97 0.56
C GLY A 61 -0.72 13.99 -0.59
N ALA A 62 -1.96 13.65 -0.93
CA ALA A 62 -2.28 12.85 -2.12
C ALA A 62 -1.91 13.58 -3.42
N ALA A 63 -2.15 14.89 -3.51
CA ALA A 63 -1.74 15.68 -4.67
C ALA A 63 -0.20 15.74 -4.78
N ARG A 64 0.51 15.90 -3.65
CA ARG A 64 1.98 15.85 -3.59
C ARG A 64 2.51 14.49 -4.03
N LEU A 65 1.92 13.39 -3.56
CA LEU A 65 2.29 12.03 -3.97
C LEU A 65 2.23 11.87 -5.49
N GLN A 66 1.13 12.33 -6.11
CA GLN A 66 0.97 12.26 -7.56
C GLN A 66 2.02 13.11 -8.29
N ALA A 67 2.22 14.35 -7.87
CA ALA A 67 3.11 15.29 -8.54
C ALA A 67 4.59 14.95 -8.37
N GLU A 68 5.00 14.43 -7.21
CA GLU A 68 6.41 14.33 -6.84
C GLU A 68 6.92 12.89 -6.83
N LEU A 69 6.08 11.89 -6.53
CA LEU A 69 6.50 10.49 -6.44
C LEU A 69 6.07 9.65 -7.65
N LEU A 70 4.93 9.97 -8.25
CA LEU A 70 4.29 9.15 -9.29
C LEU A 70 4.37 9.77 -10.70
N ALA A 71 4.60 11.07 -10.80
CA ALA A 71 4.83 11.72 -12.09
C ALA A 71 6.22 11.37 -12.66
N PRO A 72 6.33 11.21 -13.99
CA PRO A 72 7.60 11.15 -14.69
C PRO A 72 8.52 12.34 -14.36
N SER A 73 9.80 12.07 -14.16
CA SER A 73 10.80 13.12 -13.89
C SER A 73 12.06 12.93 -14.75
N PRO A 74 12.61 14.02 -15.32
CA PRO A 74 13.90 13.97 -16.03
C PRO A 74 15.05 13.43 -15.17
N ALA A 75 15.01 13.68 -13.86
CA ALA A 75 16.02 13.17 -12.91
C ALA A 75 16.08 11.64 -12.87
N PHE A 76 15.00 10.97 -13.29
CA PHE A 76 14.87 9.51 -13.33
C PHE A 76 14.72 8.98 -14.77
N ALA A 77 15.26 9.72 -15.74
CA ALA A 77 15.22 9.38 -17.17
C ALA A 77 13.78 9.16 -17.68
N GLY A 78 12.84 10.01 -17.23
CA GLY A 78 11.43 9.95 -17.64
C GLY A 78 10.59 8.92 -16.92
N ARG A 79 11.14 8.18 -15.94
CA ARG A 79 10.36 7.38 -14.99
C ARG A 79 9.92 8.24 -13.82
N SER A 80 8.93 7.78 -13.07
CA SER A 80 8.65 8.35 -11.75
C SER A 80 9.69 7.89 -10.72
N PRO A 81 9.91 8.65 -9.64
CA PRO A 81 10.81 8.20 -8.57
C PRO A 81 10.41 6.83 -7.99
N TRP A 82 9.10 6.56 -7.87
CA TRP A 82 8.61 5.24 -7.44
C TRP A 82 9.02 4.11 -8.39
N GLN A 83 8.85 4.31 -9.70
CA GLN A 83 9.27 3.34 -10.71
C GLN A 83 10.78 3.11 -10.67
N ALA A 84 11.57 4.17 -10.58
CA ALA A 84 13.02 4.05 -10.50
C ALA A 84 13.49 3.28 -9.25
N LEU A 85 12.84 3.51 -8.09
CA LEU A 85 13.11 2.74 -6.87
C LEU A 85 12.76 1.26 -7.06
N ARG A 86 11.55 0.97 -7.58
CA ARG A 86 11.11 -0.41 -7.83
C ARG A 86 12.05 -1.14 -8.76
N ASP A 87 12.42 -0.54 -9.88
CA ASP A 87 13.34 -1.13 -10.86
C ASP A 87 14.68 -1.48 -10.20
N THR A 88 15.18 -0.60 -9.34
CA THR A 88 16.44 -0.78 -8.62
C THR A 88 16.35 -1.92 -7.60
N LEU A 89 15.30 -1.94 -6.77
CA LEU A 89 15.16 -2.93 -5.70
C LEU A 89 14.77 -4.33 -6.20
N LEU A 90 14.08 -4.40 -7.33
CA LEU A 90 13.51 -5.65 -7.86
C LEU A 90 14.31 -6.23 -9.04
N ALA A 91 15.44 -5.61 -9.42
CA ALA A 91 16.30 -6.08 -10.49
C ALA A 91 16.70 -7.55 -10.29
N GLY A 92 16.38 -8.40 -11.27
CA GLY A 92 16.73 -9.83 -11.26
C GLY A 92 15.86 -10.71 -10.36
N ARG A 93 14.80 -10.18 -9.72
CA ARG A 93 13.87 -10.97 -8.91
C ARG A 93 12.78 -11.61 -9.77
N ALA A 94 12.53 -12.91 -9.58
CA ALA A 94 11.51 -13.66 -10.33
C ALA A 94 10.06 -13.32 -9.92
N ASP A 95 9.87 -12.71 -8.75
CA ASP A 95 8.59 -12.33 -8.15
C ASP A 95 8.33 -10.81 -8.18
N ALA A 96 9.10 -10.05 -8.98
CA ALA A 96 9.06 -8.59 -9.04
C ALA A 96 7.64 -8.01 -9.24
N ASP A 97 6.81 -8.67 -10.07
CA ASP A 97 5.44 -8.23 -10.37
C ASP A 97 4.49 -8.28 -9.15
N ARG A 98 4.88 -9.01 -8.09
CA ARG A 98 4.07 -9.20 -6.87
C ARG A 98 4.54 -8.35 -5.69
N LEU A 99 5.59 -7.56 -5.88
CA LEU A 99 6.22 -6.77 -4.82
C LEU A 99 6.03 -5.28 -5.05
N LEU A 100 6.05 -4.53 -3.96
CA LEU A 100 6.01 -3.07 -3.87
C LEU A 100 4.81 -2.43 -4.59
N ALA A 101 3.70 -3.14 -4.77
CA ALA A 101 2.55 -2.60 -5.49
C ALA A 101 1.97 -1.42 -4.70
N LEU A 102 2.12 -0.21 -5.24
CA LEU A 102 1.61 1.00 -4.60
C LEU A 102 0.13 1.17 -4.96
N GLU A 103 -0.72 1.19 -3.95
CA GLU A 103 -2.14 1.45 -4.11
C GLU A 103 -2.45 2.94 -4.22
N ASP A 104 -3.66 3.24 -4.69
CA ASP A 104 -4.21 4.58 -4.59
C ASP A 104 -4.22 5.04 -3.13
N ALA A 105 -3.83 6.29 -2.93
CA ALA A 105 -3.75 6.89 -1.60
C ALA A 105 -5.14 6.94 -0.95
N ARG A 106 -5.21 6.45 0.29
CA ARG A 106 -6.40 6.52 1.13
C ARG A 106 -6.43 7.87 1.81
N VAL A 107 -7.31 8.75 1.32
CA VAL A 107 -7.42 10.11 1.86
C VAL A 107 -8.26 10.13 3.12
N ILE A 108 -7.69 10.73 4.17
CA ILE A 108 -8.33 10.87 5.47
C ILE A 108 -9.61 11.70 5.33
N THR A 109 -10.67 11.22 5.97
CA THR A 109 -11.96 11.90 6.05
C THR A 109 -12.28 12.30 7.48
N GLY A 110 -12.78 13.52 7.65
CA GLY A 110 -13.35 14.00 8.90
C GLY A 110 -14.78 13.46 9.12
N PRO A 111 -15.39 13.83 10.26
CA PRO A 111 -16.77 13.45 10.56
C PRO A 111 -17.73 13.92 9.48
N ALA A 112 -18.82 13.16 9.31
CA ALA A 112 -19.88 13.52 8.38
C ALA A 112 -20.49 14.88 8.73
N GLY A 113 -20.69 15.71 7.71
CA GLY A 113 -21.38 16.97 7.84
C GLY A 113 -22.90 16.79 8.04
N PRO A 114 -23.65 17.90 8.13
CA PRO A 114 -25.11 17.87 8.19
C PRO A 114 -25.79 17.19 7.00
N ASP A 115 -25.07 17.08 5.87
CA ASP A 115 -25.47 16.38 4.65
C ASP A 115 -25.24 14.86 4.71
N GLY A 116 -24.65 14.35 5.80
CA GLY A 116 -24.31 12.95 5.99
C GLY A 116 -23.04 12.51 5.25
N CYS A 117 -22.34 13.41 4.56
CA CYS A 117 -21.15 13.09 3.78
C CYS A 117 -19.89 13.32 4.61
N ALA A 118 -19.00 12.32 4.63
CA ALA A 118 -17.67 12.46 5.22
C ALA A 118 -16.82 13.40 4.36
N ARG A 119 -16.27 14.44 4.98
CA ARG A 119 -15.46 15.45 4.29
C ARG A 119 -14.00 15.00 4.21
N ARG A 120 -13.41 14.97 3.02
CA ARG A 120 -11.96 14.76 2.86
C ARG A 120 -11.19 15.89 3.54
N LEU A 121 -10.16 15.57 4.29
CA LEU A 121 -9.34 16.55 5.00
C LEU A 121 -8.18 16.99 4.12
N ASP A 122 -8.03 18.30 3.95
CA ASP A 122 -6.90 18.88 3.20
C ASP A 122 -5.64 18.98 4.08
N ASP A 123 -5.83 19.24 5.37
CA ASP A 123 -4.78 19.40 6.40
C ASP A 123 -5.33 18.98 7.78
N LEU A 124 -4.44 18.66 8.74
CA LEU A 124 -4.77 18.20 10.09
C LEU A 124 -4.47 19.29 11.13
N ARG A 125 -5.30 20.34 11.17
CA ARG A 125 -5.00 21.58 11.91
C ARG A 125 -5.61 21.62 13.30
N THR A 126 -6.70 20.88 13.51
CA THR A 126 -7.47 20.91 14.75
C THR A 126 -7.36 19.59 15.50
N ARG A 127 -7.74 19.60 16.79
CA ARG A 127 -7.88 18.37 17.57
C ARG A 127 -8.86 17.40 16.90
N ALA A 128 -10.00 17.90 16.43
CA ALA A 128 -11.00 17.06 15.76
C ALA A 128 -10.46 16.42 14.48
N ASP A 129 -9.63 17.14 13.70
CA ASP A 129 -8.99 16.57 12.51
C ASP A 129 -8.00 15.46 12.89
N ASN A 130 -7.22 15.65 13.96
CA ASN A 130 -6.30 14.64 14.46
C ASN A 130 -7.02 13.40 15.00
N ASP A 131 -8.11 13.59 15.75
CA ASP A 131 -8.93 12.48 16.25
C ASP A 131 -9.53 11.68 15.07
N ALA A 132 -10.08 12.37 14.07
CA ALA A 132 -10.59 11.72 12.86
C ALA A 132 -9.50 10.99 12.05
N ALA A 133 -8.29 11.56 11.96
CA ALA A 133 -7.15 10.90 11.33
C ALA A 133 -6.74 9.63 12.08
N ALA A 134 -6.70 9.67 13.41
CA ALA A 134 -6.40 8.52 14.25
C ALA A 134 -7.43 7.40 14.05
N ASP A 135 -8.72 7.73 14.09
CA ASP A 135 -9.80 6.77 13.84
C ASP A 135 -9.70 6.17 12.43
N PHE A 136 -9.41 6.99 11.41
CA PHE A 136 -9.23 6.53 10.04
C PHE A 136 -8.07 5.56 9.91
N ILE A 137 -6.91 5.88 10.48
CA ILE A 137 -5.71 5.03 10.46
C ILE A 137 -6.00 3.71 11.19
N LEU A 138 -6.64 3.77 12.36
CA LEU A 138 -6.97 2.58 13.13
C LEU A 138 -7.92 1.66 12.36
N GLU A 139 -8.91 2.23 11.65
CA GLU A 139 -9.80 1.46 10.80
C GLU A 139 -9.04 0.81 9.63
N GLN A 140 -8.06 1.50 9.03
CA GLN A 140 -7.22 0.89 7.98
C GLN A 140 -6.42 -0.29 8.53
N VAL A 141 -5.77 -0.11 9.69
CA VAL A 141 -5.02 -1.17 10.36
C VAL A 141 -5.93 -2.36 10.64
N ARG A 142 -7.09 -2.12 11.28
CA ARG A 142 -8.09 -3.14 11.61
C ARG A 142 -8.53 -3.92 10.37
N ALA A 143 -8.85 -3.22 9.28
CA ALA A 143 -9.31 -3.85 8.03
C ALA A 143 -8.22 -4.70 7.37
N ILE A 144 -6.96 -4.22 7.37
CA ILE A 144 -5.83 -4.96 6.78
C ILE A 144 -5.50 -6.19 7.62
N THR A 145 -5.43 -6.05 8.94
CA THR A 145 -5.08 -7.15 9.86
C THR A 145 -6.23 -8.12 10.14
N ALA A 146 -7.44 -7.86 9.63
CA ALA A 146 -8.54 -8.81 9.69
C ALA A 146 -8.21 -10.12 8.94
N ASN A 147 -7.28 -10.07 7.98
CA ASN A 147 -6.71 -11.26 7.37
C ASN A 147 -5.51 -11.77 8.18
N ALA A 148 -5.65 -12.97 8.77
CA ALA A 148 -4.61 -13.61 9.58
C ALA A 148 -3.32 -13.92 8.78
N ASP A 149 -3.41 -14.02 7.45
CA ASP A 149 -2.27 -14.27 6.57
C ASP A 149 -1.58 -12.96 6.12
N THR A 150 -1.82 -11.84 6.81
CA THR A 150 -1.17 -10.56 6.52
C THR A 150 -0.20 -10.17 7.61
N ARG A 151 1.05 -9.88 7.22
CA ARG A 151 2.01 -9.19 8.08
C ARG A 151 1.95 -7.70 7.76
N LEU A 152 1.42 -6.91 8.67
CA LEU A 152 1.46 -5.46 8.56
C LEU A 152 2.80 -4.93 9.07
N VAL A 153 3.40 -4.02 8.30
CA VAL A 153 4.61 -3.26 8.63
C VAL A 153 4.28 -1.78 8.52
#